data_AF-A0A2R4ME21-F1
#
_entry.id   AF-A0A2R4ME21-F1
#
_cell.length_a   1.000
_cell.length_b   1.000
_cell.length_c   1.000
_cell.angle_alpha   90.00
_cell.angle_beta   90.00
_cell.angle_gamma   90.00
#
_symmetry.space_group_name_H-M   'P 1'
#
loop_
_entity.id
_entity.type
_entity.pdbx_description
1 polymer ?
#
loop_
_entity_poly.entity_id
_entity_poly.type
_entity_poly.pdbx_seq_one_letter_code
_entity_poly.pdbx_strand_id
1 'polypeptide(L)'
;MKLNKAEIRSARVDDPSLSHSEIIYQRQLKPNNPHVGKTFADVNMRTLIGGLASVRHVPVYRQKTAAKFKILVEAGQVGGTKAQDYTREIVDNSGIDPELVFIIGDSNRHELKEAYQALGMIRGRVLYQYIVDGVSCASLALTWRRLLEDCKDRKARELMQAYLYDCLDVLAKLWGFKS
;
A
#
# COMPACT_ATOMS: atom_id res chain seq x y z
N MET A 1 -3.82 18.44 -7.15
CA MET A 1 -4.60 17.69 -6.14
C MET A 1 -4.37 18.35 -4.79
N LYS A 2 -5.37 19.00 -4.17
CA LYS A 2 -5.19 19.62 -2.84
C LYS A 2 -5.07 18.51 -1.80
N LEU A 3 -3.90 18.37 -1.18
CA LEU A 3 -3.69 17.46 -0.06
C LEU A 3 -4.55 17.92 1.11
N ASN A 4 -5.46 17.06 1.55
CA ASN A 4 -6.28 17.36 2.70
C ASN A 4 -5.45 17.07 3.97
N LYS A 5 -5.30 18.07 4.86
CA LYS A 5 -4.44 17.97 6.06
C LYS A 5 -4.78 16.75 6.95
N ALA A 6 -6.02 16.25 6.86
CA ALA A 6 -6.51 15.05 7.55
C ALA A 6 -5.90 13.72 7.06
N GLU A 7 -5.21 13.71 5.91
CA GLU A 7 -4.60 12.50 5.32
C GLU A 7 -3.09 12.41 5.55
N ILE A 8 -2.50 13.40 6.23
CA ILE A 8 -1.10 13.41 6.63
C ILE A 8 -1.02 12.87 8.05
N ARG A 9 -0.23 11.82 8.27
CA ARG A 9 0.07 11.29 9.60
C ARG A 9 1.55 11.40 9.88
N SER A 10 1.91 12.05 10.98
CA SER A 10 3.28 12.06 11.46
C SER A 10 3.62 10.69 12.06
N ALA A 11 4.61 10.02 11.48
CA ALA A 11 5.11 8.73 11.93
C ALA A 11 6.63 8.78 12.11
N ARG A 12 7.16 7.97 13.02
CA ARG A 12 8.61 7.79 13.15
C ARG A 12 9.08 6.78 12.12
N VAL A 13 9.87 7.26 11.15
CA VAL A 13 10.50 6.45 10.10
C VAL A 13 12.00 6.43 10.31
N ASP A 14 12.69 5.48 9.70
CA ASP A 14 14.15 5.46 9.74
C ASP A 14 14.69 6.73 9.08
N ASP A 15 15.66 7.37 9.74
CA ASP A 15 16.22 8.63 9.30
C ASP A 15 17.12 8.40 8.07
N PRO A 16 16.76 8.93 6.89
CA PRO A 16 17.56 8.72 5.68
C PRO A 16 18.90 9.48 5.71
N SER A 17 19.09 10.41 6.66
CA SER A 17 20.34 11.14 6.81
C SER A 17 21.41 10.38 7.60
N LEU A 18 21.02 9.30 8.29
CA LEU A 18 21.93 8.51 9.11
C LEU A 18 22.35 7.24 8.38
N SER A 19 23.65 6.98 8.36
CA SER A 19 24.19 5.72 7.87
C SER A 19 23.86 4.56 8.82
N HIS A 20 23.86 3.33 8.31
CA HIS A 20 23.58 2.14 9.13
C HIS A 20 24.57 1.99 10.30
N SER A 21 25.85 2.30 10.07
CA SER A 21 26.90 2.31 11.08
C SER A 21 26.64 3.33 12.19
N GLU A 22 26.18 4.54 11.83
CA GLU A 22 25.79 5.55 12.83
C GLU A 22 24.57 5.13 13.64
N ILE A 23 23.59 4.46 13.03
CA ILE A 23 22.42 3.92 13.75
C ILE A 23 22.88 2.88 14.79
N ILE A 24 23.79 1.97 14.41
CA ILE A 24 24.36 0.97 15.33
C ILE A 24 25.13 1.66 16.46
N TYR A 25 25.98 2.64 16.15
CA TYR A 25 26.75 3.39 17.14
C TYR A 25 25.83 4.13 18.12
N GLN A 26 24.79 4.81 17.62
CA GLN A 26 23.81 5.47 18.48
C GLN A 26 23.02 4.49 19.35
N ARG A 27 22.76 3.26 18.87
CA ARG A 27 22.10 2.20 19.66
C ARG A 27 22.99 1.73 20.80
N GLN A 28 24.31 1.66 20.58
CA GLN A 28 25.26 1.34 21.64
C GLN A 28 25.31 2.44 22.70
N LEU A 29 25.25 3.71 22.29
CA LEU A 29 25.23 4.86 23.22
C LEU A 29 23.90 5.03 23.96
N LYS A 30 22.78 4.67 23.32
CA LYS A 30 21.42 4.85 23.86
C LYS A 30 20.63 3.53 23.75
N PRO A 31 21.05 2.46 24.46
CA PRO A 31 20.47 1.13 24.31
C PRO A 31 18.99 1.07 24.72
N ASN A 32 18.57 1.95 25.63
CA ASN A 32 17.20 1.98 26.15
C ASN A 32 16.24 2.83 25.29
N ASN A 33 16.71 3.46 24.21
CA ASN A 33 15.86 4.29 23.36
C ASN A 33 15.40 3.49 22.12
N PRO A 34 14.10 3.11 22.02
CA PRO A 34 13.57 2.35 20.89
C PRO A 34 13.44 3.17 19.60
N HIS A 35 13.76 4.47 19.64
CA HIS A 35 13.63 5.41 18.53
C HIS A 35 14.98 5.90 18.00
N VAL A 36 16.08 5.25 18.37
CA VAL A 36 17.40 5.56 17.81
C VAL A 36 17.38 5.35 16.30
N GLY A 37 17.92 6.33 15.57
CA GLY A 37 17.96 6.32 14.11
C GLY A 37 16.61 6.61 13.45
N LYS A 38 15.61 7.13 14.19
CA LYS A 38 14.31 7.47 13.65
C LYS A 38 14.02 8.96 13.69
N THR A 39 13.44 9.47 12.61
CA THR A 39 12.97 10.85 12.49
C THR A 39 11.46 10.90 12.30
N PHE A 40 10.83 12.03 12.60
CA PHE A 40 9.42 12.23 12.30
C PHE A 40 9.27 12.59 10.83
N ALA A 41 8.47 11.81 10.12
CA ALA A 41 8.06 12.11 8.75
C ALA A 41 6.54 12.22 8.66
N ASP A 42 6.10 13.19 7.88
CA ASP A 42 4.71 13.34 7.50
C ASP A 42 4.38 12.39 6.35
N VAL A 43 3.68 11.30 6.69
CA VAL A 43 3.30 10.27 5.73
C VAL A 43 1.96 10.61 5.11
N ASN A 44 1.93 10.72 3.78
CA ASN A 44 0.70 10.84 3.02
C ASN A 44 -0.01 9.49 2.94
N MET A 45 -1.10 9.35 3.70
CA MET A 45 -1.86 8.11 3.78
C MET A 45 -2.54 7.76 2.46
N ARG A 46 -2.90 8.73 1.61
CA ARG A 46 -3.49 8.45 0.28
C ARG A 46 -2.45 7.80 -0.64
N THR A 47 -1.19 8.21 -0.54
CA THR A 47 -0.09 7.52 -1.22
C THR A 47 0.10 6.12 -0.66
N LEU A 48 0.04 5.93 0.66
CA LEU A 48 0.30 4.64 1.28
C LEU A 48 -0.83 3.60 1.10
N ILE A 49 -2.09 3.98 1.33
CA ILE A 49 -3.25 3.06 1.39
C ILE A 49 -4.40 3.45 0.45
N GLY A 50 -4.21 4.45 -0.42
CA GLY A 50 -5.17 4.76 -1.47
C GLY A 50 -6.50 5.30 -0.96
N GLY A 51 -7.60 4.82 -1.56
CA GLY A 51 -8.97 5.19 -1.17
C GLY A 51 -9.30 4.91 0.31
N LEU A 52 -8.60 3.96 0.94
CA LEU A 52 -8.77 3.63 2.35
C LEU A 52 -8.37 4.77 3.29
N ALA A 53 -7.52 5.71 2.83
CA ALA A 53 -7.11 6.89 3.60
C ALA A 53 -8.28 7.80 3.98
N SER A 54 -9.36 7.77 3.19
CA SER A 54 -10.56 8.58 3.45
C SER A 54 -11.43 8.05 4.60
N VAL A 55 -11.16 6.83 5.07
CA VAL A 55 -11.97 6.16 6.10
C VAL A 55 -11.29 6.25 7.46
N ARG A 56 -12.06 6.67 8.47
CA ARG A 56 -11.59 6.76 9.86
C ARG A 56 -11.70 5.40 10.56
N HIS A 57 -10.85 5.17 11.56
CA HIS A 57 -10.87 4.00 12.45
C HIS A 57 -10.77 2.63 11.75
N VAL A 58 -10.03 2.56 10.64
CA VAL A 58 -9.73 1.28 9.99
C VAL A 58 -8.74 0.48 10.84
N PRO A 59 -8.97 -0.81 11.13
CA PRO A 59 -8.00 -1.65 11.82
C PRO A 59 -6.61 -1.68 11.16
N VAL A 60 -5.56 -1.80 11.96
CA VAL A 60 -4.16 -1.77 11.49
C VAL A 60 -3.89 -2.85 10.44
N TYR A 61 -4.46 -4.05 10.61
CA TYR A 61 -4.24 -5.14 9.68
C TYR A 61 -4.77 -4.82 8.27
N ARG A 62 -5.96 -4.21 8.14
CA ARG A 62 -6.49 -3.76 6.84
C ARG A 62 -5.65 -2.65 6.22
N GLN A 63 -5.09 -1.76 7.04
CA GLN A 63 -4.15 -0.73 6.55
C GLN A 63 -2.88 -1.37 5.99
N LYS A 64 -2.32 -2.37 6.67
CA LYS A 64 -1.15 -3.14 6.19
C LYS A 64 -1.46 -3.91 4.90
N THR A 65 -2.63 -4.56 4.83
CA THR A 65 -3.10 -5.23 3.61
C THR A 65 -3.21 -4.26 2.44
N ALA A 66 -3.86 -3.10 2.63
CA ALA A 66 -4.01 -2.12 1.57
C ALA A 66 -2.66 -1.58 1.09
N ALA A 67 -1.73 -1.30 2.00
CA ALA A 67 -0.38 -0.87 1.65
C ALA A 67 0.37 -1.96 0.86
N LYS A 68 0.35 -3.21 1.32
CA LYS A 68 0.99 -4.34 0.62
C LYS A 68 0.39 -4.53 -0.77
N PHE A 69 -0.94 -4.54 -0.89
CA PHE A 69 -1.62 -4.68 -2.19
C PHE A 69 -1.21 -3.58 -3.16
N LYS A 70 -1.18 -2.33 -2.70
CA LYS A 70 -0.76 -1.19 -3.52
C LYS A 70 0.69 -1.31 -3.99
N ILE A 71 1.60 -1.65 -3.07
CA ILE A 71 3.02 -1.87 -3.39
C ILE A 71 3.19 -2.99 -4.41
N LEU A 72 2.49 -4.12 -4.25
CA LEU A 72 2.55 -5.24 -5.20
C LEU A 72 2.07 -4.84 -6.60
N VAL A 73 1.00 -4.04 -6.68
CA VAL A 73 0.51 -3.52 -7.95
C VAL A 73 1.52 -2.57 -8.59
N GLU A 74 2.03 -1.60 -7.84
CA GLU A 74 2.97 -0.60 -8.34
C GLU A 74 4.30 -1.24 -8.74
N ALA A 75 4.87 -2.09 -7.89
CA ALA A 75 6.12 -2.81 -8.16
C ALA A 75 5.96 -3.85 -9.28
N GLY A 76 4.80 -4.50 -9.38
CA GLY A 76 4.48 -5.42 -10.48
C GLY A 76 4.43 -4.72 -11.85
N GLN A 77 4.12 -3.41 -11.89
CA GLN A 77 4.14 -2.60 -13.12
C GLN A 77 5.55 -2.17 -13.56
N VAL A 78 6.54 -2.14 -12.65
CA VAL A 78 7.91 -1.68 -12.92
C VAL A 78 8.65 -2.61 -13.90
N GLY A 79 8.19 -3.84 -14.12
CA GLY A 79 8.73 -4.75 -15.15
C GLY A 79 7.97 -4.77 -16.48
N GLY A 80 6.87 -4.02 -16.60
CA GLY A 80 5.94 -4.14 -17.72
C GLY A 80 6.23 -3.22 -18.90
N THR A 81 6.38 -1.90 -18.68
CA THR A 81 6.56 -0.89 -19.76
C THR A 81 6.66 0.56 -19.24
N LYS A 82 7.09 0.83 -18.00
CA LYS A 82 7.24 2.22 -17.52
C LYS A 82 8.61 2.48 -16.89
N ALA A 83 9.44 3.14 -17.70
CA ALA A 83 10.54 4.01 -17.31
C ALA A 83 11.35 3.54 -16.09
N GLN A 84 12.28 2.61 -16.32
CA GLN A 84 13.55 2.69 -15.61
C GLN A 84 14.15 4.05 -15.96
N ASP A 85 14.24 4.93 -14.97
CA ASP A 85 15.00 6.16 -15.10
C ASP A 85 16.49 5.79 -15.08
N TYR A 86 17.05 5.53 -16.27
CA TYR A 86 18.47 5.23 -16.46
C TYR A 86 19.39 6.42 -16.12
N THR A 87 18.82 7.58 -15.76
CA THR A 87 19.58 8.78 -15.36
C THR A 87 19.73 8.91 -13.84
N ARG A 88 19.23 7.95 -13.06
CA ARG A 88 19.49 7.92 -11.61
C ARG A 88 20.98 7.67 -11.39
N GLU A 89 21.70 8.77 -11.15
CA GLU A 89 23.13 8.79 -10.88
C GLU A 89 23.45 7.79 -9.77
N ILE A 90 24.39 6.88 -10.07
CA ILE A 90 24.82 5.81 -9.17
C ILE A 90 25.58 6.47 -8.02
N VAL A 91 24.90 6.69 -6.90
CA VAL A 91 25.54 7.15 -5.68
C VAL A 91 26.13 5.93 -4.97
N ASP A 92 27.45 5.84 -5.00
CA ASP A 92 28.33 4.84 -4.36
C ASP A 92 28.17 3.37 -4.78
N ASN A 93 29.02 2.94 -5.72
CA ASN A 93 29.73 1.65 -5.87
C ASN A 93 29.07 0.28 -5.56
N SER A 94 27.75 0.18 -5.43
CA SER A 94 27.02 -1.07 -5.59
C SER A 94 26.08 -0.90 -6.77
N GLY A 95 26.50 -1.40 -7.93
CA GLY A 95 25.66 -1.40 -9.13
C GLY A 95 24.29 -1.99 -8.80
N ILE A 96 23.23 -1.39 -9.34
CA ILE A 96 21.91 -2.00 -9.32
C ILE A 96 22.05 -3.33 -10.05
N ASP A 97 22.07 -4.44 -9.32
CA ASP A 97 22.07 -5.76 -9.91
C ASP A 97 20.74 -5.93 -10.67
N PRO A 98 20.76 -5.89 -12.02
CA PRO A 98 19.55 -5.93 -12.82
C PRO A 98 18.80 -7.26 -12.63
N GLU A 99 19.53 -8.32 -12.28
CA GLU A 99 18.99 -9.65 -11.99
C GLU A 99 18.17 -9.64 -10.70
N LEU A 100 18.69 -9.00 -9.65
CA LEU A 100 17.98 -8.79 -8.38
C LEU A 100 16.68 -7.97 -8.57
N VAL A 101 16.71 -6.93 -9.39
CA VAL A 101 15.50 -6.15 -9.73
C VAL A 101 14.47 -7.01 -10.48
N PHE A 102 14.93 -7.85 -11.41
CA PHE A 102 14.07 -8.76 -12.15
C PHE A 102 13.44 -9.83 -11.25
N ILE A 103 14.22 -10.42 -10.33
CA ILE A 103 13.78 -11.40 -9.35
C ILE A 103 12.72 -10.80 -8.41
N ILE A 104 12.97 -9.60 -7.87
CA ILE A 104 12.00 -8.89 -7.01
C ILE A 104 10.71 -8.61 -7.79
N GLY A 105 10.83 -8.15 -9.04
CA GLY A 105 9.68 -7.93 -9.91
C GLY A 105 8.87 -9.20 -10.18
N ASP A 106 9.53 -10.34 -10.37
CA ASP A 106 8.87 -11.62 -10.62
C ASP A 106 8.14 -12.16 -9.40
N SER A 107 8.79 -12.10 -8.22
CA SER A 107 8.15 -12.45 -6.94
C SER A 107 6.91 -11.60 -6.69
N ASN A 108 6.97 -10.29 -6.94
CA ASN A 108 5.83 -9.39 -6.78
C ASN A 108 4.68 -9.70 -7.74
N ARG A 109 4.98 -10.07 -9.00
CA ARG A 109 3.96 -10.51 -9.96
C ARG A 109 3.32 -11.82 -9.54
N HIS A 110 4.10 -12.74 -8.98
CA HIS A 110 3.59 -14.01 -8.45
C HIS A 110 2.62 -13.76 -7.28
N GLU A 111 3.03 -13.00 -6.28
CA GLU A 111 2.16 -12.65 -5.14
C GLU A 111 0.90 -11.87 -5.58
N LEU A 112 1.03 -10.99 -6.57
CA LEU A 112 -0.12 -10.26 -7.13
C LEU A 112 -1.08 -11.21 -7.86
N LYS A 113 -0.55 -12.19 -8.60
CA LYS A 113 -1.35 -13.23 -9.26
C LYS A 113 -2.11 -14.06 -8.24
N GLU A 114 -1.47 -14.48 -7.16
CA GLU A 114 -2.14 -15.19 -6.05
C GLU A 114 -3.24 -14.35 -5.41
N ALA A 115 -3.00 -13.05 -5.19
CA ALA A 115 -4.02 -12.14 -4.68
C ALA A 115 -5.26 -12.06 -5.59
N TYR A 116 -5.05 -11.97 -6.91
CA TYR A 116 -6.14 -12.01 -7.88
C TYR A 116 -6.84 -13.37 -7.96
N GLN A 117 -6.12 -14.48 -7.76
CA GLN A 117 -6.71 -15.82 -7.68
C GLN A 117 -7.60 -15.96 -6.44
N ALA A 118 -7.14 -15.47 -5.28
CA ALA A 118 -7.90 -15.52 -4.04
C ALA A 118 -9.17 -14.64 -4.06
N LEU A 119 -9.09 -13.47 -4.70
CA LEU A 119 -10.22 -12.55 -4.82
C LEU A 119 -11.17 -12.92 -5.96
N GLY A 120 -10.65 -13.48 -7.04
CA GLY A 120 -11.34 -13.54 -8.33
C GLY A 120 -11.35 -12.18 -9.04
N MET A 121 -11.68 -12.22 -10.34
CA MET A 121 -11.51 -11.08 -11.25
C MET A 121 -12.29 -9.82 -10.82
N ILE A 122 -13.55 -9.97 -10.40
CA ILE A 122 -14.41 -8.83 -10.07
C ILE A 122 -13.93 -8.16 -8.78
N ARG A 123 -13.74 -8.91 -7.69
CA ARG A 123 -13.25 -8.37 -6.40
C ARG A 123 -11.89 -7.73 -6.56
N GLY A 124 -10.97 -8.37 -7.29
CA GLY A 124 -9.66 -7.81 -7.59
C GLY A 124 -9.76 -6.48 -8.34
N ARG A 125 -10.62 -6.37 -9.36
CA ARG A 125 -10.79 -5.14 -10.12
C ARG A 125 -11.39 -4.00 -9.30
N VAL A 126 -12.40 -4.28 -8.49
CA VAL A 126 -13.03 -3.29 -7.60
C VAL A 126 -12.02 -2.79 -6.56
N LEU A 127 -11.25 -3.72 -5.96
CA LEU A 127 -10.21 -3.37 -4.99
C LEU A 127 -9.09 -2.55 -5.62
N TYR A 128 -8.67 -2.89 -6.84
CA TYR A 128 -7.71 -2.10 -7.62
C TYR A 128 -8.19 -0.66 -7.79
N GLN A 129 -9.42 -0.46 -8.27
CA GLN A 129 -9.96 0.89 -8.49
C GLN A 129 -10.05 1.69 -7.18
N TYR A 130 -10.34 1.02 -6.06
CA TYR A 130 -10.41 1.66 -4.76
C TYR A 130 -9.03 2.07 -4.21
N ILE A 131 -8.08 1.13 -4.18
CA ILE A 131 -6.78 1.32 -3.53
C ILE A 131 -5.77 2.02 -4.44
N VAL A 132 -5.74 1.67 -5.72
CA VAL A 132 -4.72 2.15 -6.66
C VAL A 132 -5.20 3.41 -7.35
N ASP A 133 -6.38 3.36 -8.00
CA ASP A 133 -6.94 4.52 -8.70
C ASP A 133 -7.56 5.56 -7.73
N GLY A 134 -7.78 5.18 -6.47
CA GLY A 134 -8.34 6.08 -5.44
C GLY A 134 -9.81 6.43 -5.65
N VAL A 135 -10.56 5.61 -6.39
CA VAL A 135 -11.98 5.83 -6.66
C VAL A 135 -12.77 5.71 -5.36
N SER A 136 -13.69 6.64 -5.11
CA SER A 136 -14.48 6.65 -3.87
C SER A 136 -15.48 5.49 -3.80
N CYS A 137 -15.87 5.05 -2.59
CA CYS A 137 -16.91 4.03 -2.42
C CYS A 137 -18.25 4.45 -3.07
N ALA A 138 -18.58 5.73 -3.09
CA ALA A 138 -19.80 6.23 -3.72
C ALA A 138 -19.75 6.06 -5.24
N SER A 139 -18.63 6.41 -5.87
CA SER A 139 -18.41 6.22 -7.31
C SER A 139 -18.40 4.73 -7.67
N LEU A 140 -17.72 3.89 -6.87
CA LEU A 140 -17.71 2.44 -7.08
C LEU A 140 -19.10 1.83 -6.92
N ALA A 141 -19.89 2.27 -5.94
CA ALA A 141 -21.26 1.80 -5.76
C ALA A 141 -22.16 2.09 -6.98
N LEU A 142 -21.93 3.21 -7.67
CA LEU A 142 -22.62 3.53 -8.92
C LEU A 142 -22.12 2.64 -10.07
N THR A 143 -20.81 2.52 -10.26
CA THR A 143 -20.21 1.72 -11.34
C THR A 143 -20.51 0.23 -11.21
N TRP A 144 -20.49 -0.29 -9.99
CA TRP A 144 -20.65 -1.70 -9.66
C TRP A 144 -21.98 -2.00 -8.98
N ARG A 145 -23.03 -1.25 -9.33
CA ARG A 145 -24.36 -1.37 -8.72
C ARG A 145 -24.95 -2.78 -8.76
N ARG A 146 -24.63 -3.56 -9.80
CA ARG A 146 -25.03 -4.96 -9.95
C ARG A 146 -24.54 -5.86 -8.81
N LEU A 147 -23.49 -5.46 -8.08
CA LEU A 147 -22.99 -6.19 -6.91
C LEU A 147 -23.78 -5.89 -5.62
N LEU A 148 -24.69 -4.91 -5.64
CA LEU A 148 -25.29 -4.31 -4.45
C LEU A 148 -26.82 -4.44 -4.39
N GLU A 149 -27.41 -5.37 -5.16
CA GLU A 149 -28.84 -5.73 -5.10
C GLU A 149 -29.81 -4.52 -5.09
N ASP A 150 -29.60 -3.58 -6.02
CA ASP A 150 -30.46 -2.38 -6.23
C ASP A 150 -30.77 -1.53 -4.99
N CYS A 151 -29.85 -1.49 -4.03
CA CYS A 151 -29.96 -0.63 -2.85
C CYS A 151 -29.90 0.88 -3.19
N LYS A 152 -30.62 1.71 -2.40
CA LYS A 152 -30.57 3.19 -2.46
C LYS A 152 -29.15 3.72 -2.13
N ASP A 153 -28.81 4.90 -2.65
CA ASP A 153 -27.43 5.45 -2.70
C ASP A 153 -26.62 5.38 -1.39
N ARG A 154 -27.20 5.78 -0.24
CA ARG A 154 -26.46 5.73 1.04
C ARG A 154 -26.13 4.30 1.46
N LYS A 155 -27.11 3.39 1.33
CA LYS A 155 -26.95 1.97 1.66
C LYS A 155 -25.98 1.31 0.68
N ALA A 156 -26.01 1.70 -0.60
CA ALA A 156 -25.08 1.22 -1.62
C ALA A 156 -23.61 1.56 -1.28
N ARG A 157 -23.34 2.76 -0.76
CA ARG A 157 -21.99 3.14 -0.29
C ARG A 157 -21.52 2.28 0.88
N GLU A 158 -22.38 2.06 1.87
CA GLU A 158 -22.05 1.25 3.06
C GLU A 158 -21.80 -0.21 2.67
N LEU A 159 -22.62 -0.77 1.79
CA LEU A 159 -22.43 -2.12 1.25
C LEU A 159 -21.14 -2.23 0.40
N MET A 160 -20.82 -1.23 -0.42
CA MET A 160 -19.55 -1.20 -1.17
C MET A 160 -18.35 -1.15 -0.22
N GLN A 161 -18.44 -0.39 0.87
CA GLN A 161 -17.39 -0.35 1.88
C GLN A 161 -17.23 -1.71 2.59
N ALA A 162 -18.32 -2.37 2.95
CA ALA A 162 -18.29 -3.71 3.53
C ALA A 162 -17.67 -4.72 2.53
N TYR A 163 -18.07 -4.67 1.27
CA TYR A 163 -17.52 -5.50 0.19
C TYR A 163 -16.00 -5.32 0.03
N LEU A 164 -15.51 -4.08 0.08
CA LEU A 164 -14.08 -3.77 0.04
C LEU A 164 -13.34 -4.28 1.29
N TYR A 165 -13.97 -4.21 2.47
CA TYR A 165 -13.40 -4.78 3.69
C TYR A 165 -13.30 -6.30 3.63
N ASP A 166 -14.31 -6.98 3.09
CA ASP A 166 -14.23 -8.42 2.88
C ASP A 166 -13.07 -8.78 1.93
N CYS A 167 -12.85 -8.00 0.88
CA CYS A 167 -11.70 -8.19 -0.01
C CYS A 167 -10.37 -8.03 0.75
N LEU A 168 -10.25 -6.98 1.59
CA LEU A 168 -9.05 -6.77 2.41
C LEU A 168 -8.88 -7.87 3.47
N ASP A 169 -9.96 -8.42 4.01
CA ASP A 169 -9.89 -9.50 5.00
C ASP A 169 -9.46 -10.83 4.35
N VAL A 170 -9.90 -11.12 3.11
CA VAL A 170 -9.42 -12.26 2.32
C VAL A 170 -7.91 -12.16 2.09
N LEU A 171 -7.42 -10.99 1.65
CA LEU A 171 -5.99 -10.77 1.43
C LEU A 171 -5.19 -10.75 2.74
N ALA A 172 -5.75 -10.19 3.81
CA ALA A 172 -5.12 -10.22 5.13
C ALA A 172 -4.84 -11.65 5.59
N LYS A 173 -5.82 -12.56 5.41
CA LYS A 173 -5.66 -13.98 5.71
C LYS A 173 -4.61 -14.64 4.83
N LEU A 174 -4.64 -14.38 3.52
CA LEU A 174 -3.64 -14.89 2.57
C LEU A 174 -2.21 -14.51 2.98
N TRP A 175 -2.02 -13.29 3.46
CA TRP A 175 -0.70 -12.76 3.86
C TRP A 175 -0.39 -12.90 5.35
N GLY A 176 -1.22 -13.60 6.12
CA GLY A 176 -0.98 -13.87 7.55
C GLY A 176 -1.10 -12.64 8.46
N PHE A 177 -1.79 -11.57 8.05
CA PHE A 177 -2.08 -10.42 8.90
C PHE A 177 -3.22 -10.76 9.87
N LYS A 178 -2.95 -10.69 11.18
CA LYS A 178 -3.90 -11.01 12.25
C LYS A 178 -4.96 -9.90 12.37
N SER A 179 -6.23 -10.30 12.33
CA SER A 179 -7.41 -9.45 12.56
C SER A 179 -7.58 -9.08 14.02
#